data_AF-A0A059E0I4-F1
#
_entry.id   AF-A0A059E0I4-F1
#
_cell.length_a   1.000
_cell.length_b   1.000
_cell.length_c   1.000
_cell.angle_alpha   90.00
_cell.angle_beta   90.00
_cell.angle_gamma   90.00
#
_symmetry.space_group_name_H-M   'P 1'
#
loop_
_entity.id
_entity.type
_entity.pdbx_description
1 polymer ?
#
loop_
_entity_poly.entity_id
_entity_poly.type
_entity_poly.pdbx_seq_one_letter_code
_entity_poly.pdbx_strand_id
1 'polypeptide(L)'
;MPITAPDQFPKTGALIGIDPGTKTLGIASADGLRMLASPVETIPRGKKLAPVLDRLFHLYDDRAAVGIVMGLPLNMDGSEGPRAQSVRALAWHIMKRRDVPILFQDERLSTVEAENAMIEAELSRKRRAERIDASAAAVILNDALQKLAQDK
;
A
#
# COMPACT_ATOMS: atom_id res chain seq x y z
N MET A 1 -18.76 -3.74 -2.96
CA MET A 1 -18.34 -3.50 -1.57
C MET A 1 -17.32 -2.39 -1.59
N PRO A 2 -17.60 -1.25 -0.93
CA PRO A 2 -16.70 -0.13 -1.04
C PRO A 2 -15.44 -0.41 -0.22
N ILE A 3 -14.36 0.18 -0.68
CA ILE A 3 -13.15 0.44 0.10
C ILE A 3 -13.56 0.79 1.54
N THR A 4 -12.94 0.10 2.49
CA THR A 4 -13.25 0.24 3.90
C THR A 4 -12.75 1.60 4.37
N ALA A 5 -13.65 2.38 4.97
CA ALA A 5 -13.27 3.63 5.61
C ALA A 5 -12.35 3.35 6.82
N PRO A 6 -11.44 4.27 7.19
CA PRO A 6 -10.48 4.04 8.28
C PRO A 6 -11.13 3.60 9.60
N ASP A 7 -12.27 4.18 9.96
CA ASP A 7 -13.04 3.89 11.17
C ASP A 7 -13.68 2.49 11.19
N GLN A 8 -13.91 1.91 10.01
CA GLN A 8 -14.47 0.58 9.80
C GLN A 8 -13.37 -0.48 9.54
N PHE A 9 -12.11 -0.07 9.44
CA PHE A 9 -11.00 -0.98 9.18
C PHE A 9 -10.62 -1.75 10.46
N PRO A 10 -10.14 -3.01 10.37
CA PRO A 10 -9.80 -3.80 11.56
C PRO A 10 -8.80 -3.07 12.46
N LYS A 11 -9.09 -2.95 13.76
CA LYS A 11 -8.26 -2.18 14.72
C LYS A 11 -7.02 -2.94 15.23
N THR A 12 -7.03 -4.26 15.11
CA THR A 12 -5.97 -5.18 15.57
C THR A 12 -5.73 -6.29 14.54
N GLY A 13 -4.62 -7.03 14.65
CA GLY A 13 -4.28 -8.12 13.74
C GLY A 13 -3.36 -7.69 12.60
N ALA A 14 -2.72 -8.66 11.94
CA ALA A 14 -1.73 -8.41 10.89
C ALA A 14 -2.35 -7.77 9.65
N LEU A 15 -1.54 -7.01 8.89
CA LEU A 15 -1.96 -6.32 7.68
C LEU A 15 -1.00 -6.62 6.52
N ILE A 16 -1.55 -6.57 5.30
CA ILE A 16 -0.77 -6.61 4.06
C ILE A 16 -0.78 -5.22 3.43
N GLY A 17 0.39 -4.73 3.03
CA GLY A 17 0.57 -3.52 2.24
C GLY A 17 0.81 -3.86 0.79
N ILE A 18 0.22 -3.09 -0.13
CA ILE A 18 0.36 -3.29 -1.57
C ILE A 18 0.77 -1.97 -2.25
N ASP A 19 1.86 -2.01 -3.00
CA ASP A 19 2.23 -0.99 -4.01
C ASP A 19 1.92 -1.54 -5.43
N PRO A 20 0.85 -1.07 -6.08
CA PRO A 20 0.51 -1.53 -7.42
C PRO A 20 1.38 -0.86 -8.49
N GLY A 21 2.39 -1.60 -8.95
CA GLY A 21 3.16 -1.26 -10.14
C GLY A 21 2.47 -1.67 -11.44
N THR A 22 3.01 -1.18 -12.55
CA THR A 22 2.55 -1.58 -13.90
C THR A 22 2.96 -3.01 -14.26
N LYS A 23 4.13 -3.46 -13.79
CA LYS A 23 4.70 -4.79 -14.07
C LYS A 23 4.71 -5.72 -12.86
N THR A 24 4.64 -5.14 -11.66
CA THR A 24 4.84 -5.84 -10.40
C THR A 24 3.82 -5.38 -9.37
N LEU A 25 3.68 -6.17 -8.32
CA LEU A 25 2.92 -5.86 -7.13
C LEU A 25 3.88 -5.97 -5.94
N GLY A 26 4.31 -4.83 -5.39
CA GLY A 26 5.11 -4.82 -4.17
C GLY A 26 4.22 -5.20 -2.99
N ILE A 27 4.66 -6.15 -2.18
CA ILE A 27 3.96 -6.63 -0.99
C ILE A 27 4.80 -6.35 0.24
N ALA A 28 4.16 -5.81 1.27
CA ALA A 28 4.69 -5.66 2.60
C ALA A 28 3.73 -6.26 3.63
N SER A 29 4.21 -6.47 4.85
CA SER A 29 3.36 -6.90 5.96
C SER A 29 3.73 -6.19 7.25
N ALA A 30 2.72 -6.01 8.10
CA ALA A 30 2.88 -5.63 9.50
C ALA A 30 2.17 -6.69 10.36
N ASP A 31 2.78 -7.05 11.48
CA ASP A 31 2.21 -8.02 12.41
C ASP A 31 1.04 -7.42 13.22
N GLY A 32 0.52 -8.19 14.17
CA GLY A 32 -0.60 -7.76 15.02
C GLY A 32 -0.31 -6.55 15.91
N LEU A 33 0.95 -6.26 16.21
CA LEU A 33 1.36 -5.07 16.98
C LEU A 33 1.31 -3.81 16.11
N ARG A 34 1.43 -3.97 14.78
CA ARG A 34 1.35 -2.88 13.80
C ARG A 34 2.33 -1.73 14.10
N MET A 35 3.52 -2.07 14.60
CA MET A 35 4.56 -1.08 14.90
C MET A 35 5.39 -0.71 13.67
N LEU A 36 5.67 -1.68 12.80
CA LEU A 36 6.48 -1.50 11.60
C LEU A 36 5.98 -2.43 10.49
N ALA A 37 5.95 -1.92 9.27
CA ALA A 37 5.82 -2.69 8.05
C ALA A 37 7.19 -3.10 7.51
N SER A 38 7.30 -4.34 7.05
CA SER A 38 8.49 -4.85 6.38
C SER A 38 8.16 -5.36 4.97
N PRO A 39 9.07 -5.18 3.99
CA PRO A 39 8.93 -5.79 2.67
C PRO A 39 8.78 -7.31 2.77
N VAL A 40 7.93 -7.89 1.92
CA VAL A 40 7.69 -9.34 1.87
C VAL A 40 8.12 -9.91 0.53
N GLU A 41 7.52 -9.43 -0.55
CA GLU A 41 7.70 -10.01 -1.87
C GLU A 41 7.34 -8.99 -2.95
N THR A 42 7.95 -9.10 -4.12
CA THR A 42 7.52 -8.38 -5.32
C THR A 42 6.93 -9.39 -6.30
N ILE A 43 5.60 -9.42 -6.42
CA ILE A 43 4.88 -10.38 -7.29
C ILE A 43 4.85 -9.84 -8.73
N PRO A 44 5.35 -10.56 -9.74
CA PRO A 44 5.19 -10.16 -11.14
C PRO A 44 3.72 -10.26 -11.58
N ARG A 45 3.16 -9.22 -12.24
CA ARG A 45 1.74 -9.23 -12.64
C ARG A 45 1.41 -10.25 -13.75
N GLY A 46 2.41 -10.62 -14.56
CA GLY A 46 2.24 -11.55 -15.67
C GLY A 46 1.16 -11.12 -16.68
N LYS A 47 0.69 -12.06 -17.51
CA LYS A 47 -0.36 -11.83 -18.52
C LYS A 47 -1.79 -11.96 -17.97
N LYS A 48 -1.96 -12.69 -16.87
CA LYS A 48 -3.25 -12.99 -16.25
C LYS A 48 -3.22 -12.54 -14.80
N LEU A 49 -4.34 -12.00 -14.33
CA LEU A 49 -4.44 -11.51 -12.95
C LEU A 49 -4.57 -12.63 -11.91
N ALA A 50 -5.20 -13.76 -12.26
CA ALA A 50 -5.51 -14.83 -11.30
C ALA A 50 -4.28 -15.36 -10.52
N PRO A 51 -3.13 -15.69 -11.15
CA PRO A 51 -1.96 -16.15 -10.41
C PRO A 51 -1.40 -15.13 -9.41
N VAL A 52 -1.51 -13.84 -9.73
CA VAL A 52 -1.08 -12.74 -8.85
C VAL A 52 -1.96 -12.70 -7.60
N LEU A 53 -3.28 -12.83 -7.80
CA LEU A 53 -4.23 -12.85 -6.68
C LEU A 53 -4.08 -14.11 -5.82
N ASP A 54 -3.81 -15.26 -6.44
CA ASP A 54 -3.57 -16.51 -5.70
C ASP A 54 -2.31 -16.38 -4.83
N ARG A 55 -1.23 -15.79 -5.35
CA ARG A 55 -0.03 -15.53 -4.56
C ARG A 55 -0.27 -14.50 -3.46
N LEU A 56 -1.00 -13.42 -3.76
CA LEU A 56 -1.39 -12.43 -2.76
C LEU A 56 -2.15 -13.08 -1.60
N PHE A 57 -3.14 -13.92 -1.89
CA PHE A 57 -3.94 -14.56 -0.84
C PHE A 57 -3.19 -15.64 -0.08
N HIS A 58 -2.25 -16.35 -0.72
CA HIS A 58 -1.31 -17.21 0.01
C HIS A 58 -0.53 -16.40 1.07
N LEU A 59 0.04 -15.25 0.69
CA LEU A 59 0.77 -14.40 1.63
C LEU A 59 -0.13 -13.81 2.73
N TYR A 60 -1.38 -13.49 2.39
CA TYR A 60 -2.39 -13.01 3.32
C TYR A 60 -2.73 -14.07 4.38
N ASP A 61 -3.01 -15.31 3.94
CA ASP A 61 -3.37 -16.43 4.82
C ASP A 61 -2.17 -16.86 5.68
N ASP A 62 -0.97 -16.96 5.11
CA ASP A 62 0.26 -17.31 5.83
C ASP A 62 0.53 -16.39 7.04
N ARG A 63 0.09 -15.13 6.93
CA ARG A 63 0.30 -14.09 7.96
C ARG A 63 -0.90 -13.91 8.87
N ALA A 64 -1.97 -14.66 8.66
CA ALA A 64 -3.27 -14.44 9.30
C ALA A 64 -3.67 -12.94 9.23
N ALA A 65 -3.44 -12.33 8.07
CA ALA A 65 -3.76 -10.93 7.86
C ALA A 65 -5.27 -10.73 7.95
N VAL A 66 -5.69 -9.56 8.44
CA VAL A 66 -7.10 -9.22 8.61
C VAL A 66 -7.54 -8.12 7.66
N GLY A 67 -6.62 -7.48 6.94
CA GLY A 67 -6.92 -6.41 6.01
C GLY A 67 -5.76 -6.06 5.09
N ILE A 68 -6.09 -5.34 4.02
CA ILE A 68 -5.15 -4.89 3.01
C ILE A 68 -5.12 -3.36 2.99
N VAL A 69 -3.93 -2.78 2.98
CA VAL A 69 -3.69 -1.38 2.68
C VAL A 69 -3.10 -1.30 1.29
N MET A 70 -3.67 -0.46 0.42
CA MET A 70 -3.21 -0.30 -0.96
C MET A 70 -2.88 1.15 -1.25
N GLY A 71 -1.72 1.40 -1.83
CA GLY A 71 -1.34 2.73 -2.29
C GLY A 71 -2.27 3.24 -3.38
N LEU A 72 -2.70 4.50 -3.25
CA LEU A 72 -3.54 5.20 -4.20
C LEU A 72 -2.81 6.46 -4.72
N PRO A 73 -2.31 6.42 -5.96
CA PRO A 73 -1.54 7.53 -6.54
C PRO A 73 -2.49 8.63 -7.02
N LEU A 74 -2.81 9.57 -6.13
CA LEU A 74 -3.56 10.77 -6.44
C LEU A 74 -2.64 11.87 -7.00
N ASN A 75 -3.20 12.74 -7.85
CA ASN A 75 -2.53 13.96 -8.30
C ASN A 75 -2.44 14.97 -7.16
N MET A 76 -1.53 15.94 -7.21
CA MET A 76 -1.33 16.89 -6.10
C MET A 76 -2.60 17.64 -5.68
N ASP A 77 -3.50 17.93 -6.63
CA ASP A 77 -4.82 18.55 -6.39
C ASP A 77 -5.87 17.59 -5.80
N GLY A 78 -5.52 16.33 -5.57
CA GLY A 78 -6.39 15.26 -5.07
C GLY A 78 -7.19 14.54 -6.16
N SER A 79 -7.04 14.93 -7.43
CA SER A 79 -7.73 14.28 -8.54
C SER A 79 -7.14 12.90 -8.89
N GLU A 80 -7.95 12.05 -9.51
CA GLU A 80 -7.54 10.70 -9.93
C GLU A 80 -7.09 10.67 -11.38
N GLY A 81 -5.87 10.18 -11.61
CA GLY A 81 -5.37 9.85 -12.95
C GLY A 81 -5.64 8.39 -13.37
N PRO A 82 -5.19 7.98 -14.57
CA PRO A 82 -5.32 6.61 -15.07
C PRO A 82 -4.71 5.54 -14.15
N ARG A 83 -3.64 5.89 -13.41
CA ARG A 83 -3.00 4.98 -12.45
C ARG A 83 -3.93 4.69 -11.26
N ALA A 84 -4.58 5.70 -10.70
CA ALA A 84 -5.56 5.54 -9.62
C ALA A 84 -6.74 4.64 -10.07
N GLN A 85 -7.24 4.82 -11.29
CA GLN A 85 -8.28 3.95 -11.85
C GLN A 85 -7.83 2.48 -11.94
N SER A 86 -6.59 2.23 -12.38
CA SER A 86 -6.01 0.88 -12.43
C SER A 86 -5.87 0.24 -11.04
N VAL A 87 -5.49 1.03 -10.03
CA VAL A 87 -5.46 0.61 -8.62
C VAL A 87 -6.86 0.24 -8.14
N ARG A 88 -7.86 1.08 -8.39
CA ARG A 88 -9.26 0.79 -8.02
C ARG A 88 -9.79 -0.46 -8.70
N ALA A 89 -9.47 -0.66 -9.98
CA ALA A 89 -9.81 -1.87 -10.69
C ALA A 89 -9.14 -3.10 -10.07
N LEU A 90 -7.87 -3.02 -9.65
CA LEU A 90 -7.21 -4.12 -8.94
C LEU A 90 -7.91 -4.44 -7.62
N ALA A 91 -8.20 -3.42 -6.80
CA ALA A 91 -8.92 -3.60 -5.54
C ALA A 91 -10.29 -4.30 -5.76
N TRP A 92 -11.01 -3.92 -6.81
CA TRP A 92 -12.27 -4.59 -7.18
C TRP A 92 -12.07 -6.08 -7.49
N HIS A 93 -11.02 -6.45 -8.22
CA HIS A 93 -10.73 -7.86 -8.51
C HIS A 93 -10.31 -8.64 -7.26
N ILE A 94 -9.58 -8.00 -6.32
CA ILE A 94 -9.25 -8.60 -5.02
C ILE A 94 -10.52 -8.89 -4.24
N MET A 95 -11.41 -7.90 -4.10
CA MET A 95 -12.69 -8.06 -3.39
C MET A 95 -13.62 -9.08 -4.06
N LYS A 96 -13.56 -9.22 -5.38
CA LYS A 96 -14.29 -10.28 -6.10
C LYS A 96 -13.73 -11.67 -5.84
N ARG A 97 -12.44 -11.78 -5.56
CA ARG A 97 -11.79 -13.06 -5.28
C ARG A 97 -12.04 -13.50 -3.85
N ARG A 98 -11.95 -12.59 -2.88
CA ARG A 98 -12.31 -12.81 -1.46
C ARG A 98 -12.84 -11.54 -0.82
N ASP A 99 -13.79 -11.70 0.09
CA ASP A 99 -14.33 -10.60 0.90
C ASP A 99 -13.34 -10.25 2.01
N VAL A 100 -12.48 -9.25 1.74
CA VAL A 100 -11.48 -8.74 2.68
C VAL A 100 -11.53 -7.21 2.70
N PRO A 101 -11.33 -6.57 3.87
CA PRO A 101 -11.34 -5.13 3.95
C PRO A 101 -10.09 -4.56 3.25
N ILE A 102 -10.30 -3.52 2.43
CA ILE A 102 -9.23 -2.80 1.73
C ILE A 102 -9.32 -1.33 2.10
N LEU A 103 -8.24 -0.79 2.63
CA LEU A 103 -8.05 0.64 2.87
C LEU A 103 -7.12 1.23 1.80
N PHE A 104 -7.49 2.38 1.24
CA PHE A 104 -6.58 3.13 0.37
C PHE A 104 -5.72 4.11 1.16
N GLN A 105 -4.43 4.12 0.87
CA GLN A 105 -3.48 5.08 1.38
C GLN A 105 -3.14 6.09 0.29
N ASP A 106 -3.46 7.36 0.54
CA ASP A 106 -3.04 8.48 -0.31
C ASP A 106 -1.50 8.58 -0.32
N GLU A 107 -0.91 8.48 -1.51
CA GLU A 107 0.54 8.54 -1.74
C GLU A 107 1.09 9.98 -1.91
N ARG A 108 0.23 11.00 -1.82
CA ARG A 108 0.68 12.40 -1.92
C ARG A 108 1.56 12.77 -0.74
N LEU A 109 2.62 13.52 -1.03
CA LEU A 109 3.39 14.22 0.00
C LEU A 109 2.54 15.34 0.58
N SER A 110 2.50 15.45 1.90
CA SER A 110 2.04 16.68 2.57
C SER A 110 2.93 17.86 2.20
N THR A 111 2.45 19.09 2.41
CA THR A 111 3.23 20.31 2.16
C THR A 111 4.59 20.26 2.87
N VAL A 112 4.61 19.80 4.13
CA VAL A 112 5.83 19.68 4.93
C VAL A 112 6.76 18.61 4.36
N GLU A 113 6.23 17.46 3.91
CA GLU A 113 7.04 16.41 3.28
C GLU A 113 7.54 16.82 1.90
N ALA A 114 6.78 17.61 1.15
CA ALA A 114 7.18 18.16 -0.14
C ALA A 114 8.26 19.23 0.02
N GLU A 115 8.13 20.13 1.00
CA GLU A 115 9.15 21.12 1.36
C GLU A 115 10.44 20.44 1.83
N ASN A 116 10.33 19.48 2.75
CA ASN A 116 11.47 18.67 3.18
C ASN A 116 12.07 17.90 2.01
N ALA A 117 11.27 17.28 1.14
CA ALA A 117 11.77 16.60 -0.05
C ALA A 117 12.43 17.54 -1.06
N MET A 118 11.99 18.81 -1.17
CA MET A 118 12.63 19.83 -2.01
C MET A 118 13.98 20.26 -1.43
N ILE A 119 14.04 20.52 -0.12
CA ILE A 119 15.28 20.81 0.62
C ILE A 119 16.25 19.62 0.55
N GLU A 120 15.73 18.39 0.63
CA GLU A 120 16.51 17.17 0.50
C GLU A 120 16.90 16.82 -0.94
N ALA A 121 16.12 17.23 -1.95
CA ALA A 121 16.43 17.05 -3.36
C ALA A 121 17.60 17.93 -3.81
N GLU A 122 17.82 19.07 -3.14
CA GLU A 122 19.05 19.85 -3.25
C GLU A 122 20.26 19.10 -2.63
N LEU A 123 20.02 18.07 -1.81
CA LEU A 123 21.00 17.27 -1.08
C LEU A 123 20.96 15.76 -1.45
N SER A 124 21.39 15.46 -2.68
CA SER A 124 22.01 14.20 -3.15
C SER A 124 21.15 13.02 -3.65
N ARG A 125 21.73 12.31 -4.62
CA ARG A 125 21.25 11.08 -5.29
C ARG A 125 21.08 9.86 -4.36
N LYS A 126 21.64 9.89 -3.15
CA LYS A 126 21.75 8.74 -2.24
C LYS A 126 20.43 8.41 -1.53
N ARG A 127 19.63 9.41 -1.17
CA ARG A 127 18.30 9.20 -0.56
C ARG A 127 17.25 8.70 -1.54
N ARG A 128 17.38 9.03 -2.83
CA ARG A 128 16.57 8.41 -3.89
C ARG A 128 16.82 6.89 -3.92
N ALA A 129 18.06 6.46 -3.71
CA ALA A 129 18.42 5.05 -3.60
C ALA A 129 17.95 4.41 -2.28
N GLU A 130 17.98 5.12 -1.14
CA GLU A 130 17.48 4.58 0.15
C GLU A 130 15.94 4.42 0.17
N ARG A 131 15.19 5.33 -0.47
CA ARG A 131 13.75 5.15 -0.77
C ARG A 131 13.49 4.05 -1.81
N ILE A 132 14.50 3.67 -2.61
CA ILE A 132 14.46 2.52 -3.51
C ILE A 132 14.84 1.22 -2.76
N ASP A 133 15.68 1.30 -1.72
CA ASP A 133 16.12 0.16 -0.89
C ASP A 133 15.02 -0.32 0.07
N ALA A 134 14.17 0.58 0.56
CA ALA A 134 12.91 0.20 1.21
C ALA A 134 11.84 -0.07 0.14
N SER A 135 11.23 -1.26 0.14
CA SER A 135 10.12 -1.56 -0.79
C SER A 135 9.00 -0.53 -0.57
N ALA A 136 8.55 0.14 -1.65
CA ALA A 136 7.49 1.16 -1.60
C ALA A 136 6.22 0.68 -0.89
N ALA A 137 5.89 -0.61 -0.97
CA ALA A 137 4.78 -1.22 -0.25
C ALA A 137 4.92 -1.11 1.28
N ALA A 138 6.14 -1.18 1.82
CA ALA A 138 6.40 -1.04 3.24
C ALA A 138 6.27 0.43 3.69
N VAL A 139 6.70 1.37 2.85
CA VAL A 139 6.49 2.81 3.10
C VAL A 139 4.99 3.12 3.17
N ILE A 140 4.24 2.71 2.15
CA ILE A 140 2.79 2.88 2.09
C ILE A 140 2.10 2.30 3.33
N LEU A 141 2.48 1.09 3.73
CA LEU A 141 1.87 0.46 4.90
C LEU A 141 2.26 1.21 6.19
N ASN A 142 3.52 1.60 6.38
CA ASN A 142 3.95 2.39 7.54
C ASN A 142 3.17 3.71 7.66
N ASP A 143 2.99 4.43 6.55
CA ASP A 143 2.27 5.70 6.56
C ASP A 143 0.79 5.49 6.94
N ALA A 144 0.18 4.40 6.49
CA ALA A 144 -1.18 4.03 6.90
C ALA A 144 -1.25 3.62 8.37
N LEU A 145 -0.27 2.88 8.89
CA LEU A 145 -0.21 2.49 10.30
C LEU A 145 -0.14 3.71 11.21
N GLN A 146 0.64 4.74 10.84
CA GLN A 146 0.73 5.98 11.60
C GLN A 146 -0.63 6.70 11.67
N LYS A 147 -1.34 6.82 10.54
CA LYS A 147 -2.69 7.42 10.50
C LYS A 147 -3.68 6.63 11.34
N LEU A 148 -3.71 5.30 11.19
CA LEU A 148 -4.57 4.41 11.97
C LEU A 148 -4.26 4.42 13.48
N ALA A 149 -3.06 4.82 13.89
CA ALA A 149 -2.69 4.97 15.29
C ALA A 149 -3.17 6.31 15.88
N GLN A 150 -3.28 7.36 15.06
CA GLN A 150 -3.77 8.68 15.46
C GLN A 150 -5.30 8.75 15.56
N ASP A 151 -6.00 7.88 14.82
CA ASP A 151 -7.47 7.77 14.83
C ASP A 151 -8.03 6.87 15.95
N LYS A 152 -7.19 6.45 16.92
CA LYS A 152 -7.57 5.66 18.11
C LYS A 152 -7.90 6.53 19.31
#